data_AF-S4NT18-F1
#
_entry.id   AF-S4NT18-F1
#
_cell.length_a   1.000
_cell.length_b   1.000
_cell.length_c   1.000
_cell.angle_alpha   90.00
_cell.angle_beta   90.00
_cell.angle_gamma   90.00
#
_symmetry.space_group_name_H-M   'P 1'
#
loop_
_entity.id
_entity.type
_entity.pdbx_description
1 polymer ?
#
loop_
_entity_poly.entity_id
_entity_poly.type
_entity_poly.pdbx_seq_one_letter_code
_entity_poly.pdbx_strand_id
1 'polypeptide(L)' 'MKVSNLTNVAFLLRNMMRGSIPEGDIMRGELINVMPFTNSIATFALQGKYLLDAFRNCMTNYWVAKPFVGPWMPQVAGL' A
#
# COMPACT_ATOMS: atom_id res chain seq x y z
N MET A 1 17.52 13.81 -6.77
CA MET A 1 17.27 12.37 -6.58
C MET A 1 17.66 11.67 -7.88
N LYS A 2 18.63 10.74 -7.89
CA LYS A 2 18.95 9.96 -9.10
C LYS A 2 17.83 8.96 -9.31
N VAL A 3 17.04 9.14 -10.37
CA VAL A 3 15.96 8.21 -10.73
C VAL A 3 16.59 6.99 -11.40
N SER A 4 16.23 5.80 -10.92
CA SER A 4 16.68 4.54 -11.50
C SER A 4 15.96 4.25 -12.81
N ASN A 5 16.63 3.60 -13.76
CA ASN A 5 16.01 3.09 -15.00
C ASN A 5 15.27 1.76 -14.81
N LEU A 6 15.20 1.24 -13.58
CA LEU A 6 14.39 0.07 -13.25
C LEU A 6 12.90 0.42 -13.21
N THR A 7 12.04 -0.57 -13.42
CA THR A 7 10.59 -0.43 -13.20
C THR A 7 10.32 -0.03 -11.75
N ASN A 8 9.59 1.06 -11.57
CA ASN A 8 9.25 1.60 -10.26
C ASN A 8 7.86 1.13 -9.86
N VAL A 9 7.78 0.41 -8.74
CA VAL A 9 6.52 -0.05 -8.17
C VAL A 9 6.44 0.46 -6.74
N ALA A 10 5.30 1.04 -6.38
CA ALA A 10 4.96 1.39 -5.01
C ALA A 10 3.74 0.61 -4.57
N PHE A 11 3.70 0.18 -3.30
CA PHE A 11 2.50 -0.39 -2.72
C PHE A 11 2.40 -0.12 -1.23
N LEU A 12 1.17 -0.13 -0.72
CA LEU A 12 0.86 -0.15 0.71
C LEU A 12 -0.28 -1.14 0.98
N LEU A 13 -0.45 -1.54 2.23
CA LEU A 13 -1.51 -2.48 2.61
C LEU A 13 -2.80 -1.73 2.97
N ARG A 14 -3.97 -2.28 2.63
CA ARG A 14 -5.29 -1.65 2.89
C ARG A 14 -5.50 -1.27 4.36
N ASN A 15 -4.96 -2.04 5.31
CA ASN A 15 -5.07 -1.72 6.74
C ASN A 15 -4.33 -0.43 7.16
N MET A 16 -3.44 0.10 6.30
CA MET A 16 -2.74 1.36 6.54
C MET A 16 -3.63 2.58 6.33
N MET A 17 -4.72 2.43 5.58
CA MET A 17 -5.72 3.47 5.35
C MET A 17 -6.92 3.24 6.29
N ARG A 18 -7.20 4.23 7.13
CA ARG A 18 -8.25 4.19 8.15
C ARG A 18 -9.52 4.95 7.77
N GLY A 19 -9.49 5.74 6.70
CA GLY A 19 -10.64 6.51 6.24
C GLY A 19 -10.50 6.97 4.79
N SER A 20 -11.50 7.73 4.33
CA SER A 20 -11.47 8.41 3.03
C SER A 20 -10.83 9.79 3.18
N ILE A 21 -10.30 10.31 2.08
CA ILE A 21 -9.87 11.71 2.00
C ILE A 21 -11.11 12.55 1.65
N PRO A 22 -11.43 13.61 2.42
CA PRO A 22 -12.54 14.50 2.10
C PRO A 22 -12.26 15.31 0.82
N GLU A 23 -13.32 15.77 0.17
CA GLU A 23 -13.20 16.71 -0.94
C GLU A 23 -12.76 18.11 -0.47
N GLY A 24 -12.13 18.89 -1.35
CA GLY A 24 -11.66 20.25 -1.06
C GLY A 24 -10.20 20.32 -0.62
N ASP A 25 -9.89 21.31 0.22
CA ASP A 25 -8.52 21.59 0.65
C ASP A 25 -8.01 20.53 1.64
N ILE A 26 -7.05 19.71 1.18
CA ILE A 26 -6.48 18.62 1.98
C ILE A 26 -5.45 19.18 2.96
N MET A 27 -5.82 19.21 4.24
CA MET A 27 -4.93 19.62 5.33
C MET A 27 -4.15 18.43 5.90
N ARG A 28 -3.03 18.73 6.58
CA ARG A 28 -2.20 17.71 7.26
C ARG A 28 -2.99 16.87 8.27
N GLY A 29 -3.95 17.48 8.98
CA GLY A 29 -4.81 16.77 9.93
C GLY A 29 -5.61 15.66 9.26
N GLU A 30 -6.18 15.94 8.09
CA GLU A 30 -6.92 14.94 7.30
C GLU A 30 -6.03 13.80 6.85
N LEU A 31 -4.78 14.09 6.44
CA LEU A 31 -3.83 13.05 6.06
C LEU A 31 -3.48 12.13 7.24
N ILE A 32 -3.33 12.70 8.45
CA ILE A 32 -3.10 11.93 9.68
C ILE A 32 -4.33 11.08 10.02
N ASN A 33 -5.54 11.58 9.81
CA ASN A 33 -6.77 10.81 10.03
C ASN A 33 -6.85 9.59 9.09
N VAL A 34 -6.46 9.77 7.82
CA VAL A 34 -6.46 8.68 6.82
C VAL A 34 -5.31 7.69 7.06
N MET A 35 -4.12 8.17 7.39
CA MET A 35 -2.92 7.34 7.63
C MET A 35 -2.28 7.69 8.99
N PRO A 36 -2.84 7.22 10.12
CA PRO A 36 -2.43 7.65 11.46
C PRO A 36 -1.14 7.01 11.97
N PHE A 37 -0.39 6.33 11.10
CA PHE A 37 0.81 5.60 11.48
C PHE A 37 2.07 6.38 11.21
N THR A 38 3.04 6.30 12.12
CA THR A 38 4.35 6.94 12.00
C THR A 38 5.34 6.13 11.16
N ASN A 39 4.86 5.39 10.16
CA ASN A 39 5.72 4.60 9.28
C ASN A 39 6.48 5.50 8.29
N SER A 40 7.67 5.06 7.90
CA SER A 40 8.46 5.67 6.83
C SER A 40 8.34 4.87 5.53
N ILE A 41 8.58 5.53 4.40
CA ILE A 41 8.67 4.87 3.10
C ILE A 41 10.03 4.17 3.02
N ALA A 42 10.02 2.86 2.75
CA ALA A 42 11.21 2.08 2.48
C ALA A 42 11.35 1.84 0.97
N THR A 43 12.55 2.07 0.44
CA THR A 43 12.86 1.88 -0.99
C THR A 43 14.04 0.94 -1.14
N PHE A 44 13.89 -0.10 -1.95
CA PHE A 44 14.94 -1.06 -2.25
C PHE A 44 14.74 -1.66 -3.63
N ALA A 45 15.83 -2.15 -4.24
CA ALA A 45 15.77 -2.91 -5.48
C ALA A 45 15.58 -4.40 -5.14
N LEU A 46 14.65 -5.06 -5.84
CA LEU A 46 14.42 -6.50 -5.70
C LEU A 46 14.16 -7.14 -7.06
N GLN A 47 14.38 -8.46 -7.16
CA GLN A 47 13.92 -9.23 -8.31
C GLN A 47 12.39 -9.33 -8.29
N GLY A 48 11.75 -9.23 -9.46
CA GLY A 48 10.28 -9.28 -9.59
C GLY A 48 9.63 -10.54 -9.00
N LYS A 49 10.37 -11.67 -8.93
CA LYS A 49 9.89 -12.90 -8.28
C LYS A 49 9.52 -12.68 -6.80
N TYR A 50 10.31 -11.88 -6.06
CA TYR A 50 10.05 -11.63 -4.65
C TYR A 50 8.86 -10.68 -4.44
N LEU A 51 8.59 -9.79 -5.41
CA LEU A 51 7.37 -8.98 -5.41
C LEU A 51 6.14 -9.87 -5.60
N LEU A 52 6.21 -10.82 -6.53
CA LEU A 52 5.15 -11.78 -6.79
C LEU A 52 4.89 -12.68 -5.57
N ASP A 53 5.93 -13.18 -4.91
CA ASP A 53 5.81 -13.99 -3.69
C ASP A 53 5.16 -13.19 -2.55
N ALA A 54 5.56 -11.91 -2.38
CA ALA A 54 4.94 -11.02 -1.42
C ALA A 54 3.45 -10.83 -1.69
N PHE A 55 3.05 -10.60 -2.94
CA PHE A 55 1.64 -10.46 -3.31
C PHE A 55 0.84 -11.74 -3.16
N ARG A 56 1.43 -12.91 -3.46
CA ARG A 56 0.78 -14.20 -3.20
C ARG A 56 0.49 -14.38 -1.72
N ASN A 57 1.46 -14.07 -0.85
CA ASN A 57 1.26 -14.09 0.59
C ASN A 57 0.19 -13.08 1.05
N CYS A 58 0.20 -11.89 0.45
CA CYS A 58 -0.82 -10.87 0.63
C CYS A 58 -2.18 -11.23 0.01
N MET A 59 -2.34 -12.41 -0.62
CA MET A 59 -3.61 -12.86 -1.23
C MET A 59 -4.06 -14.29 -0.80
N THR A 60 -3.33 -14.98 0.08
CA THR A 60 -3.68 -16.31 0.64
C THR A 60 -5.04 -16.41 1.38
N ASN A 61 -5.42 -15.45 2.23
CA ASN A 61 -6.53 -15.60 3.22
C ASN A 61 -7.75 -14.67 3.03
N TYR A 62 -7.84 -13.95 1.90
CA TYR A 62 -8.63 -12.70 1.79
C TYR A 62 -10.04 -12.97 1.27
N TRP A 63 -10.22 -14.06 0.52
CA TRP A 63 -11.48 -14.44 -0.12
C TRP A 63 -12.37 -15.34 0.76
N VAL A 64 -11.90 -15.71 1.96
CA VAL A 64 -12.58 -16.66 2.85
C VAL A 64 -13.60 -15.96 3.75
N ALA A 65 -13.33 -14.74 4.20
CA ALA A 65 -14.21 -14.00 5.12
C ALA A 65 -15.27 -13.18 4.37
N LYS A 66 -16.53 -13.26 4.83
CA LYS A 66 -17.66 -12.44 4.36
C LYS A 66 -18.24 -11.64 5.53
N PRO A 67 -18.33 -10.30 5.43
CA PRO A 67 -17.88 -9.46 4.32
C PRO A 67 -16.35 -9.46 4.15
N PHE A 68 -15.87 -9.05 2.98
CA PHE A 68 -14.44 -8.94 2.70
C PHE A 68 -13.77 -7.95 3.67
N VAL A 69 -12.78 -8.41 4.43
CA VAL A 69 -12.03 -7.56 5.37
C VAL A 69 -10.66 -7.15 4.79
N GLY A 70 -10.02 -8.07 4.06
CA GLY A 70 -8.85 -7.81 3.21
C GLY A 70 -7.71 -6.95 3.79
N PRO A 71 -7.27 -7.12 5.06
CA PRO A 71 -6.39 -6.13 5.71
C PRO A 71 -5.02 -6.00 5.03
N TRP A 72 -4.48 -7.10 4.52
CA TRP A 72 -3.18 -7.10 3.81
C TRP A 72 -3.33 -7.00 2.29
N MET A 73 -4.50 -6.60 1.77
CA MET A 73 -4.67 -6.38 0.33
C MET A 73 -3.74 -5.24 -0.12
N PRO A 74 -2.82 -5.49 -1.07
CA PRO A 74 -1.91 -4.47 -1.56
C PRO A 74 -2.64 -3.48 -2.47
N GLN A 75 -2.48 -2.19 -2.20
CA GLN A 75 -2.81 -1.10 -3.12
C GLN A 75 -1.54 -0.71 -3.84
N VAL A 76 -1.55 -0.73 -5.18
CA VAL A 76 -0.34 -0.65 -6.00
C VAL A 76 -0.37 0.56 -6.94
N ALA A 77 0.82 1.06 -7.30
CA ALA A 77 1.04 2.05 -8.33
C ALA A 77 2.30 1.71 -9.13
N GLY A 78 2.28 1.94 -10.46
CA GLY A 78 3.40 1.64 -11.35
C GLY A 78 3.54 0.17 -11.76
N LEU A 79 2.47 -0.62 -11.56
CA LEU A 79 2.32 -2.00 -12.02
C LEU A 79 1.37 -2.08 -13.20
#